data_AF-A0A6G6ZWV7-F1
#
_entry.id   AF-A0A6G6ZWV7-F1
#
_cell.length_a   1.000
_cell.length_b   1.000
_cell.length_c   1.000
_cell.angle_alpha   90.00
_cell.angle_beta   90.00
_cell.angle_gamma   90.00
#
_symmetry.space_group_name_H-M   'P 1'
#
loop_
_entity.id
_entity.type
_entity.pdbx_description
1 polymer ?
#
loop_
_entity_poly.entity_id
_entity_poly.type
_entity_poly.pdbx_seq_one_letter_code
_entity_poly.pdbx_strand_id
1 'polypeptide(L)'
;MALSEMTVRHARITGNDYTLGDSDGLTLNVTARGGKVWLFRYYWAGKQKRMSLGCYPQISLKDARTRRDEARALVAQGINPYEHRKQQRLAVHAAKEHTFEAVFNQWVEFRRLSLKEGRQSTLSQILRIFNKDVLPTLGGRSIYDINRHDLLDLLSRIEQRKALTTAEKCRTWFNQLFRYALVKIEGLEHNPASDLDVVALPKPPVTHNPFLRMDELPGLMAALRNYGGANQTRLGLRLLLLTGVRTGELRLATPDQFDLEKRLWVIPAEVVKQLQLAMRKPGKQVANIPPYIVPLSVQALEIVRHLLEQVVPAQCYLFAHRSDLSKRISENTLNGALRRMGYADQLTGHGMRATISTALNEIGYPKVWVDAQLSHADPDKVSAAYNHAEYVEQRRTMMQDWANRLDLWGQGQLKAASSPLTIRLEGAASLPSLENANANAVLCSSGFPATTVSASKKSISNEPVLNADQYSPVLSASTQTEQLREPQVSEIQRQRAEMLATYEASNNLPLLVFAKLAGKSRDQINRDIKARRLLSLSLGNRGQRIPDWQLDPLRHKLVLAALARFPDVDAWRLYGALCKPHERLKGRAPIDMLNMENFEGTAQIVCSALGSS
;
A
#
# COMPACT_ATOMS: atom_id res chain seq x y z
N MET A 1 64.75 -14.02 38.46
CA MET A 1 64.06 -14.89 39.43
C MET A 1 62.58 -14.63 39.33
N ALA A 2 61.73 -15.63 39.59
CA ALA A 2 60.29 -15.43 39.73
C ALA A 2 59.98 -14.84 41.12
N LEU A 3 58.93 -14.02 41.21
CA LEU A 3 58.48 -13.47 42.50
C LEU A 3 57.74 -14.54 43.31
N SER A 4 57.87 -14.43 44.64
CA SER A 4 57.05 -15.15 45.61
C SER A 4 56.03 -14.21 46.27
N GLU A 5 54.91 -14.75 46.74
CA GLU A 5 53.87 -13.98 47.43
C GLU A 5 54.44 -13.24 48.67
N MET A 6 55.38 -13.88 49.38
CA MET A 6 56.07 -13.26 50.51
C MET A 6 56.94 -12.09 50.09
N THR A 7 57.67 -12.19 48.96
CA THR A 7 58.47 -11.08 48.40
C THR A 7 57.59 -9.89 48.02
N VAL A 8 56.43 -10.15 47.40
CA VAL A 8 55.44 -9.13 47.01
C VAL A 8 54.86 -8.43 48.24
N ARG A 9 54.45 -9.19 49.25
CA ARG A 9 53.90 -8.67 50.50
C ARG A 9 54.93 -7.79 51.24
N HIS A 10 56.16 -8.27 51.39
CA HIS A 10 57.22 -7.59 52.15
C HIS A 10 58.00 -6.52 51.35
N ALA A 11 57.72 -6.29 50.07
CA ALA A 11 58.33 -5.21 49.29
C ALA A 11 58.09 -3.85 50.00
N ARG A 12 59.18 -3.22 50.46
CA ARG A 12 59.19 -2.00 51.30
C ARG A 12 59.14 -0.73 50.46
N ILE A 13 58.76 0.38 51.09
CA ILE A 13 58.84 1.71 50.48
C ILE A 13 60.30 2.21 50.59
N THR A 14 60.88 2.68 49.49
CA THR A 14 62.28 3.15 49.40
C THR A 14 62.41 4.64 49.09
N GLY A 15 61.28 5.38 49.04
CA GLY A 15 61.23 6.80 48.70
C GLY A 15 61.30 7.11 47.20
N ASN A 16 61.67 6.13 46.36
CA ASN A 16 61.71 6.23 44.90
C ASN A 16 60.90 5.08 44.25
N ASP A 17 60.41 5.30 43.04
CA ASP A 17 59.76 4.25 42.25
C ASP A 17 60.76 3.15 41.84
N TYR A 18 60.43 1.88 42.10
CA TYR A 18 61.25 0.74 41.69
C TYR A 18 60.43 -0.46 41.21
N THR A 19 61.01 -1.29 40.33
CA THR A 19 60.33 -2.47 39.77
C THR A 19 60.98 -3.78 40.22
N LEU A 20 60.18 -4.69 40.75
CA LEU A 20 60.55 -6.09 40.99
C LEU A 20 60.15 -6.95 39.78
N GLY A 21 61.08 -7.69 39.19
CA GLY A 21 60.83 -8.53 38.02
C GLY A 21 60.25 -9.90 38.37
N ASP A 22 59.25 -10.35 37.61
CA ASP A 22 58.75 -11.73 37.57
C ASP A 22 59.00 -12.35 36.17
N SER A 23 58.45 -13.54 35.91
CA SER A 23 58.55 -14.22 34.62
C SER A 23 57.75 -13.56 33.49
N ASP A 24 58.20 -13.79 32.25
CA ASP A 24 57.53 -13.43 31.00
C ASP A 24 57.11 -11.94 30.88
N GLY A 25 57.97 -11.04 31.36
CA GLY A 25 57.76 -9.60 31.23
C GLY A 25 56.77 -8.99 32.22
N LEU A 26 56.24 -9.77 33.17
CA LEU A 26 55.51 -9.25 34.32
C LEU A 26 56.49 -8.63 35.32
N THR A 27 56.16 -7.46 35.85
CA THR A 27 56.88 -6.80 36.94
C THR A 27 55.89 -6.20 37.94
N LEU A 28 56.32 -6.06 39.19
CA LEU A 28 55.62 -5.26 40.19
C LEU A 28 56.31 -3.90 40.30
N ASN A 29 55.62 -2.83 39.92
CA ASN A 29 56.07 -1.47 40.19
C ASN A 29 55.62 -1.07 41.61
N VAL A 30 56.57 -0.68 42.44
CA VAL A 30 56.33 -0.14 43.78
C VAL A 30 56.65 1.35 43.72
N THR A 31 55.64 2.20 43.91
CA THR A 31 55.82 3.65 43.84
C THR A 31 56.47 4.20 45.10
N ALA A 32 57.04 5.40 45.01
CA ALA A 32 57.60 6.15 46.13
C ALA A 32 56.61 6.33 47.31
N ARG A 33 55.30 6.29 47.05
CA ARG A 33 54.21 6.36 48.04
C ARG A 33 53.72 4.99 48.53
N GLY A 34 54.37 3.89 48.14
CA GLY A 34 54.05 2.51 48.53
C GLY A 34 52.92 1.83 47.74
N GLY A 35 52.42 2.45 46.66
CA GLY A 35 51.44 1.83 45.78
C GLY A 35 52.08 0.71 44.97
N LYS A 36 51.46 -0.48 44.95
CA LYS A 36 51.97 -1.68 44.27
C LYS A 36 51.12 -2.00 43.05
N VAL A 37 51.71 -1.93 41.85
CA VAL A 37 51.01 -2.07 40.56
C VAL A 37 51.68 -3.12 39.68
N TRP A 38 50.93 -4.11 39.22
CA TRP A 38 51.39 -5.08 38.24
C TRP A 38 51.51 -4.44 36.86
N LEU A 39 52.67 -4.55 36.24
CA LEU A 39 52.94 -4.10 34.87
C LEU A 39 53.33 -5.29 33.99
N PHE A 40 52.77 -5.37 32.79
CA PHE A 40 53.20 -6.30 31.76
C PHE A 40 53.95 -5.54 30.65
N ARG A 41 55.18 -5.98 30.36
CA ARG A 41 56.06 -5.45 29.32
C ARG A 41 56.02 -6.36 28.10
N TYR A 42 55.68 -5.79 26.94
CA TYR A 42 55.55 -6.51 25.67
C TYR A 42 56.14 -5.68 24.51
N TYR A 43 56.33 -6.29 23.36
CA TYR A 43 56.72 -5.60 22.13
C TYR A 43 55.50 -5.46 21.21
N TRP A 44 55.36 -4.30 20.57
CA TRP A 44 54.33 -4.03 19.58
C TRP A 44 54.86 -3.10 18.49
N ALA A 45 54.69 -3.48 17.22
CA ALA A 45 55.20 -2.75 16.06
C ALA A 45 56.69 -2.32 16.23
N GLY A 46 57.55 -3.26 16.63
CA GLY A 46 58.98 -3.04 16.87
C GLY A 46 59.34 -2.22 18.12
N LYS A 47 58.36 -1.69 18.87
CA LYS A 47 58.59 -0.84 20.05
C LYS A 47 58.18 -1.54 21.33
N GLN A 48 59.03 -1.45 22.36
CA GLN A 48 58.70 -1.97 23.70
C GLN A 48 57.62 -1.09 24.35
N LYS A 49 56.54 -1.72 24.83
CA LYS A 49 55.41 -1.10 25.52
C LYS A 49 55.24 -1.70 26.92
N ARG A 50 54.48 -1.01 27.77
CA ARG A 50 54.10 -1.48 29.11
C ARG A 50 52.60 -1.19 29.31
N MET A 51 51.88 -2.12 29.94
CA MET A 51 50.50 -1.92 30.37
C MET A 51 50.34 -2.32 31.84
N SER A 52 49.49 -1.63 32.59
CA SER A 52 49.11 -2.06 33.93
C SER A 52 48.14 -3.24 33.86
N LEU A 53 48.31 -4.26 34.70
CA LEU A 53 47.33 -5.33 34.92
C LEU A 53 46.41 -5.05 36.12
N GLY A 54 46.79 -4.10 36.97
CA GLY A 54 46.06 -3.56 38.12
C GLY A 54 46.89 -3.58 39.42
N CYS A 55 46.27 -3.26 40.55
CA CYS A 55 46.97 -3.02 41.82
C CYS A 55 46.96 -4.25 42.75
N TYR A 56 48.02 -4.39 43.54
CA TYR A 56 48.06 -5.28 44.71
C TYR A 56 47.59 -4.49 45.96
N PRO A 57 46.75 -5.06 46.85
CA PRO A 57 46.37 -6.47 46.94
C PRO A 57 45.09 -6.87 46.17
N GLN A 58 44.43 -5.97 45.43
CA GLN A 58 43.19 -6.30 44.71
C GLN A 58 43.39 -7.37 43.62
N ILE A 59 44.61 -7.55 43.16
CA ILE A 59 45.04 -8.59 42.21
C ILE A 59 46.22 -9.33 42.85
N SER A 60 46.05 -10.62 43.12
CA SER A 60 47.12 -11.48 43.63
C SER A 60 48.21 -11.70 42.57
N LEU A 61 49.38 -12.21 42.97
CA LEU A 61 50.41 -12.61 42.01
C LEU A 61 49.90 -13.68 41.01
N LYS A 62 49.01 -14.57 41.48
CA LYS A 62 48.39 -15.60 40.63
C LYS A 62 47.51 -14.96 39.55
N ASP A 63 46.62 -14.04 39.93
CA ASP A 63 45.74 -13.36 38.98
C ASP A 63 46.53 -12.44 38.04
N ALA A 64 47.62 -11.83 38.51
CA ALA A 64 48.52 -11.05 37.67
C ALA A 64 49.22 -11.91 36.61
N ARG A 65 49.62 -13.15 36.95
CA ARG A 65 50.16 -14.12 35.99
C ARG A 65 49.09 -14.58 34.99
N THR A 66 47.87 -14.88 35.43
CA THR A 66 46.76 -15.22 34.53
C THR A 66 46.47 -14.09 33.53
N ARG A 67 46.33 -12.85 34.00
CA ARG A 67 46.12 -11.66 33.14
C ARG A 67 47.30 -11.33 32.23
N ARG A 68 48.52 -11.69 32.62
CA ARG A 68 49.71 -11.62 31.76
C ARG A 68 49.60 -12.63 30.62
N ASP A 69 49.20 -13.86 30.92
CA ASP A 69 49.13 -14.93 29.92
C ASP A 69 48.00 -14.68 28.90
N GLU A 70 46.85 -14.17 29.35
CA GLU A 70 45.79 -13.63 28.48
C GLU A 70 46.32 -12.51 27.56
N ALA A 71 47.01 -11.51 28.12
CA ALA A 71 47.56 -10.40 27.34
C ALA A 71 48.65 -10.87 26.35
N ARG A 72 49.45 -11.86 26.72
CA ARG A 72 50.48 -12.47 25.87
C ARG A 72 49.86 -13.28 24.73
N ALA A 73 48.75 -13.99 24.97
CA ALA A 73 48.01 -14.68 23.92
C ALA A 73 47.48 -13.70 22.85
N LEU A 74 46.96 -12.54 23.27
CA LEU A 74 46.56 -11.47 22.33
C LEU A 74 47.75 -10.95 21.49
N VAL A 75 48.93 -10.73 22.09
CA VAL A 75 50.13 -10.34 21.33
C VAL A 75 50.52 -11.42 20.31
N ALA A 76 50.44 -12.71 20.68
CA ALA A 76 50.75 -13.82 19.78
C ALA A 76 49.76 -13.95 18.61
N GLN A 77 48.50 -13.53 18.81
CA GLN A 77 47.48 -13.43 17.76
C GLN A 77 47.60 -12.17 16.89
N GLY A 78 48.60 -11.30 17.14
CA GLY A 78 48.73 -10.03 16.44
C GLY A 78 47.66 -9.00 16.82
N ILE A 79 47.22 -9.00 18.09
CA ILE A 79 46.25 -8.05 18.66
C ILE A 79 46.92 -7.24 19.78
N ASN A 80 46.81 -5.91 19.75
CA ASN A 80 47.40 -5.06 20.79
C ASN A 80 46.59 -5.13 22.10
N PRO A 81 47.14 -5.67 23.21
CA PRO A 81 46.34 -5.91 24.42
C PRO A 81 45.89 -4.61 25.11
N TYR A 82 46.62 -3.50 24.93
CA TYR A 82 46.24 -2.20 25.45
C TYR A 82 45.04 -1.60 24.69
N GLU A 83 45.03 -1.71 23.36
CA GLU A 83 43.92 -1.22 22.53
C GLU A 83 42.69 -2.12 22.68
N HIS A 84 42.86 -3.44 22.73
CA HIS A 84 41.78 -4.39 23.03
C HIS A 84 41.11 -4.06 24.37
N ARG A 85 41.89 -3.82 25.45
CA ARG A 85 41.32 -3.40 26.73
C ARG A 85 40.68 -2.00 26.68
N LYS A 86 41.24 -1.06 25.90
CA LYS A 86 40.64 0.26 25.68
C LYS A 86 39.28 0.13 24.97
N GLN A 87 39.19 -0.71 23.94
CA GLN A 87 37.95 -1.03 23.22
C GLN A 87 36.92 -1.67 24.15
N GLN A 88 37.30 -2.69 24.95
CA GLN A 88 36.40 -3.28 25.95
C GLN A 88 35.90 -2.23 26.97
N ARG A 89 36.75 -1.33 27.45
CA ARG A 89 36.33 -0.27 28.37
C ARG A 89 35.41 0.75 27.70
N LEU A 90 35.68 1.13 26.45
CA LEU A 90 34.82 2.00 25.66
C LEU A 90 33.47 1.35 25.37
N ALA A 91 33.44 0.06 25.04
CA ALA A 91 32.21 -0.71 24.87
C ALA A 91 31.35 -0.71 26.15
N VAL A 92 31.95 -0.85 27.35
CA VAL A 92 31.22 -0.76 28.63
C VAL A 92 30.68 0.64 28.92
N HIS A 93 31.36 1.71 28.50
CA HIS A 93 30.85 3.08 28.63
C HIS A 93 29.76 3.38 27.60
N ALA A 94 30.00 3.08 26.32
CA ALA A 94 29.04 3.18 25.23
C ALA A 94 27.77 2.34 25.53
N ALA A 95 27.92 1.19 26.19
CA ALA A 95 26.78 0.36 26.58
C ALA A 95 25.83 1.04 27.57
N LYS A 96 26.35 1.93 28.43
CA LYS A 96 25.54 2.75 29.36
C LYS A 96 24.91 3.98 28.69
N GLU A 97 25.56 4.54 27.67
CA GLU A 97 25.05 5.69 26.91
C GLU A 97 24.05 5.27 25.81
N HIS A 98 24.18 4.04 25.29
CA HIS A 98 23.32 3.45 24.27
C HIS A 98 22.38 2.38 24.85
N THR A 99 21.59 2.76 25.86
CA THR A 99 20.42 1.95 26.26
C THR A 99 19.39 1.91 25.13
N PHE A 100 18.60 0.83 25.07
CA PHE A 100 17.55 0.70 24.06
C PHE A 100 16.57 1.87 24.08
N GLU A 101 16.22 2.38 25.26
CA GLU A 101 15.34 3.55 25.40
C GLU A 101 15.98 4.84 24.88
N ALA A 102 17.26 5.08 25.15
CA ALA A 102 17.97 6.25 24.61
C ALA A 102 17.99 6.22 23.07
N VAL A 103 18.27 5.07 22.47
CA VAL A 103 18.28 4.89 21.01
C VAL A 103 16.87 4.97 20.42
N PHE A 104 15.88 4.39 21.09
CA PHE A 104 14.47 4.50 20.71
C PHE A 104 14.03 5.97 20.65
N ASN A 105 14.37 6.77 21.66
CA ASN A 105 14.04 8.19 21.69
C ASN A 105 14.71 8.97 20.54
N GLN A 106 16.01 8.75 20.29
CA GLN A 106 16.71 9.33 19.13
C GLN A 106 16.07 8.95 17.78
N TRP A 107 15.69 7.67 17.63
CA TRP A 107 14.98 7.18 16.45
C TRP A 107 13.60 7.82 16.32
N VAL A 108 12.85 7.98 17.41
CA VAL A 108 11.55 8.67 17.43
C VAL A 108 11.70 10.13 16.98
N GLU A 109 12.70 10.87 17.46
CA GLU A 109 12.95 12.25 16.99
C GLU A 109 13.27 12.28 15.49
N PHE A 110 14.14 11.39 15.01
CA PHE A 110 14.40 11.26 13.58
C PHE A 110 13.12 10.93 12.77
N ARG A 111 12.19 10.18 13.36
CA ARG A 111 10.91 9.85 12.71
C ARG A 111 9.90 10.98 12.77
N ARG A 112 9.96 11.92 13.74
CA ARG A 112 9.15 13.15 13.73
C ARG A 112 9.41 14.01 12.49
N LEU A 113 10.64 14.02 11.98
CA LEU A 113 11.02 14.77 10.76
C LEU A 113 10.23 14.35 9.50
N SER A 114 9.60 13.17 9.48
CA SER A 114 8.89 12.62 8.31
C SER A 114 7.47 12.12 8.57
N LEU A 115 7.09 11.89 9.84
CA LEU A 115 5.77 11.41 10.23
C LEU A 115 4.95 12.53 10.87
N LYS A 116 3.75 12.78 10.33
CA LYS A 116 2.78 13.70 10.93
C LYS A 116 2.41 13.24 12.35
N GLU A 117 2.40 14.18 13.29
CA GLU A 117 1.86 13.96 14.63
C GLU A 117 0.32 13.87 14.61
N GLY A 118 -0.27 13.40 15.72
CA GLY A 118 -1.72 13.35 15.91
C GLY A 118 -2.27 11.98 16.34
N ARG A 119 -3.52 11.98 16.79
CA ARG A 119 -4.23 10.78 17.30
C ARG A 119 -4.31 9.70 16.21
N GLN A 120 -3.93 8.47 16.56
CA GLN A 120 -3.82 7.31 15.66
C GLN A 120 -2.79 7.44 14.51
N SER A 121 -1.95 8.48 14.48
CA SER A 121 -0.81 8.52 13.54
C SER A 121 0.17 7.38 13.80
N THR A 122 0.98 7.02 12.80
CA THR A 122 2.03 5.99 12.95
C THR A 122 2.95 6.29 14.14
N LEU A 123 3.31 7.56 14.35
CA LEU A 123 4.12 7.99 15.49
C LEU A 123 3.42 7.74 16.83
N SER A 124 2.14 8.11 16.95
CA SER A 124 1.36 7.84 18.18
C SER A 124 1.19 6.34 18.45
N GLN A 125 1.13 5.51 17.40
CA GLN A 125 1.08 4.06 17.53
C GLN A 125 2.42 3.47 17.96
N ILE A 126 3.54 3.95 17.40
CA ILE A 126 4.91 3.59 17.84
C ILE A 126 5.05 3.86 19.33
N LEU A 127 4.86 5.11 19.77
CA LEU A 127 5.01 5.50 21.18
C LEU A 127 4.12 4.67 22.10
N ARG A 128 2.82 4.54 21.79
CA ARG A 128 1.87 3.80 22.63
C ARG A 128 2.23 2.31 22.75
N ILE A 129 2.70 1.69 21.67
CA ILE A 129 3.02 0.25 21.65
C ILE A 129 4.39 0.01 22.29
N PHE A 130 5.41 0.82 22.00
CA PHE A 130 6.73 0.68 22.62
C PHE A 130 6.68 0.93 24.13
N ASN A 131 6.02 2.00 24.59
CA ASN A 131 5.91 2.28 26.03
C ASN A 131 5.14 1.20 26.79
N LYS A 132 4.15 0.54 26.15
CA LYS A 132 3.37 -0.52 26.78
C LYS A 132 4.05 -1.88 26.74
N ASP A 133 4.64 -2.24 25.59
CA ASP A 133 4.97 -3.63 25.26
C ASP A 133 6.49 -3.87 25.10
N VAL A 134 7.29 -2.81 24.90
CA VAL A 134 8.73 -2.94 24.55
C VAL A 134 9.64 -2.39 25.66
N LEU A 135 9.52 -1.10 25.98
CA LEU A 135 10.38 -0.41 26.95
C LEU A 135 10.36 -1.07 28.35
N PRO A 136 9.24 -1.60 28.88
CA PRO A 136 9.24 -2.26 30.18
C PRO A 136 10.12 -3.51 30.29
N THR A 137 10.53 -4.14 29.17
CA THR A 137 11.50 -5.26 29.18
C THR A 137 12.88 -4.84 28.67
N LEU A 138 12.95 -4.03 27.61
CA LEU A 138 14.22 -3.75 26.91
C LEU A 138 14.82 -2.39 27.23
N GLY A 139 14.05 -1.42 27.74
CA GLY A 139 14.44 0.01 27.79
C GLY A 139 15.79 0.27 28.45
N GLY A 140 16.02 -0.33 29.63
CA GLY A 140 17.28 -0.18 30.39
C GLY A 140 18.42 -1.11 29.96
N ARG A 141 18.22 -2.03 29.00
CA ARG A 141 19.30 -2.88 28.47
C ARG A 141 20.13 -2.10 27.44
N SER A 142 21.41 -2.44 27.31
CA SER A 142 22.22 -1.89 26.24
C SER A 142 21.77 -2.41 24.88
N ILE A 143 21.86 -1.59 23.83
CA ILE A 143 21.49 -2.01 22.47
C ILE A 143 22.43 -3.09 21.91
N TYR A 144 23.67 -3.15 22.39
CA TYR A 144 24.64 -4.18 22.01
C TYR A 144 24.29 -5.56 22.60
N ASP A 145 23.60 -5.59 23.74
CA ASP A 145 23.25 -6.82 24.47
C ASP A 145 21.92 -7.44 24.01
N ILE A 146 21.23 -6.84 23.02
CA ILE A 146 19.92 -7.32 22.53
C ILE A 146 20.13 -8.26 21.34
N ASN A 147 19.78 -9.52 21.55
CA ASN A 147 19.87 -10.57 20.54
C ASN A 147 18.49 -10.88 19.92
N ARG A 148 18.47 -11.78 18.93
CA ARG A 148 17.23 -12.18 18.22
C ARG A 148 16.21 -12.85 19.15
N HIS A 149 16.65 -13.66 20.11
CA HIS A 149 15.76 -14.36 21.04
C HIS A 149 15.03 -13.39 21.98
N ASP A 150 15.71 -12.36 22.49
CA ASP A 150 15.09 -11.29 23.29
C ASP A 150 13.89 -10.64 22.59
N LEU A 151 14.02 -10.41 21.28
CA LEU A 151 12.95 -9.85 20.45
C LEU A 151 11.83 -10.85 20.18
N LEU A 152 12.17 -12.13 19.98
CA LEU A 152 11.19 -13.21 19.79
C LEU A 152 10.37 -13.48 21.06
N ASP A 153 10.97 -13.47 22.24
CA ASP A 153 10.26 -13.66 23.52
C ASP A 153 9.31 -12.49 23.80
N LEU A 154 9.68 -11.28 23.38
CA LEU A 154 8.82 -10.11 23.46
C LEU A 154 7.65 -10.18 22.47
N LEU A 155 7.92 -10.54 21.22
CA LEU A 155 6.89 -10.71 20.19
C LEU A 155 5.94 -11.86 20.54
N SER A 156 6.45 -12.97 21.07
CA SER A 156 5.65 -14.13 21.50
C SER A 156 4.64 -13.74 22.57
N ARG A 157 5.02 -12.92 23.56
CA ARG A 157 4.09 -12.36 24.55
C ARG A 157 3.01 -11.46 23.92
N ILE A 158 3.34 -10.73 22.85
CA ILE A 158 2.36 -9.94 22.07
C ILE A 158 1.42 -10.83 21.24
N GLU A 159 1.89 -12.00 20.80
CA GLU A 159 1.11 -12.93 19.99
C GLU A 159 0.20 -13.84 20.83
N GLN A 160 0.67 -14.29 22.01
CA GLN A 160 -0.12 -15.07 22.99
C GLN A 160 -1.40 -14.33 23.43
N ARG A 161 -1.33 -13.00 23.61
CA ARG A 161 -2.52 -12.14 23.86
C ARG A 161 -3.38 -11.88 22.61
N LYS A 162 -3.19 -12.65 21.53
CA LYS A 162 -3.89 -12.56 20.22
C LYS A 162 -3.74 -11.22 19.49
N ALA A 163 -2.74 -10.41 19.80
CA ALA A 163 -2.53 -9.08 19.20
C ALA A 163 -1.61 -9.12 17.96
N LEU A 164 -1.88 -10.03 17.01
CA LEU A 164 -1.00 -10.35 15.87
C LEU A 164 -0.65 -9.12 14.99
N THR A 165 -1.62 -8.23 14.75
CA THR A 165 -1.40 -6.98 14.00
C THR A 165 -0.49 -5.99 14.75
N THR A 166 -0.40 -6.09 16.09
CA THR A 166 0.59 -5.34 16.88
C THR A 166 1.96 -6.00 16.77
N ALA A 167 2.04 -7.34 16.80
CA ALA A 167 3.32 -8.07 16.64
C ALA A 167 3.99 -7.77 15.29
N GLU A 168 3.26 -7.80 14.18
CA GLU A 168 3.75 -7.41 12.85
C GLU A 168 4.30 -5.98 12.81
N LYS A 169 3.57 -5.03 13.43
CA LYS A 169 4.02 -3.64 13.53
C LYS A 169 5.29 -3.53 14.37
N CYS A 170 5.38 -4.25 15.49
CA CYS A 170 6.60 -4.33 16.30
C CYS A 170 7.77 -4.89 15.48
N ARG A 171 7.63 -6.02 14.76
CA ARG A 171 8.66 -6.56 13.85
C ARG A 171 9.13 -5.50 12.85
N THR A 172 8.19 -4.84 12.20
CA THR A 172 8.47 -3.77 11.21
C THR A 172 9.23 -2.60 11.84
N TRP A 173 8.84 -2.17 13.05
CA TRP A 173 9.46 -1.05 13.74
C TRP A 173 10.80 -1.40 14.38
N PHE A 174 10.98 -2.60 14.93
CA PHE A 174 12.28 -3.10 15.39
C PHE A 174 13.29 -3.10 14.24
N ASN A 175 12.94 -3.68 13.08
CA ASN A 175 13.83 -3.66 11.91
C ASN A 175 14.16 -2.21 11.48
N GLN A 176 13.19 -1.29 11.50
CA GLN A 176 13.43 0.13 11.20
C GLN A 176 14.26 0.88 12.26
N LEU A 177 14.21 0.47 13.53
CA LEU A 177 14.98 1.04 14.64
C LEU A 177 16.42 0.54 14.61
N PHE A 178 16.62 -0.78 14.52
CA PHE A 178 17.97 -1.35 14.46
C PHE A 178 18.69 -0.97 13.17
N ARG A 179 18.02 -0.84 12.02
CA ARG A 179 18.64 -0.27 10.81
C ARG A 179 19.04 1.20 10.94
N TYR A 180 18.38 1.98 11.80
CA TYR A 180 18.82 3.34 12.12
C TYR A 180 20.02 3.30 13.09
N ALA A 181 19.95 2.44 14.11
CA ALA A 181 21.01 2.23 15.08
C ALA A 181 22.34 1.82 14.41
N LEU A 182 22.31 0.87 13.46
CA LEU A 182 23.48 0.43 12.67
C LEU A 182 24.22 1.58 11.95
N VAL A 183 23.54 2.68 11.65
CA VAL A 183 24.12 3.85 10.94
C VAL A 183 24.53 4.96 11.91
N LYS A 184 24.00 4.95 13.15
CA LYS A 184 24.17 6.03 14.13
C LYS A 184 25.01 5.67 15.34
N ILE A 185 25.22 4.39 15.61
CA ILE A 185 25.90 3.88 16.79
C ILE A 185 27.14 3.12 16.33
N GLU A 186 28.30 3.54 16.84
CA GLU A 186 29.58 2.90 16.53
C GLU A 186 29.63 1.49 17.15
N GLY A 187 30.19 0.52 16.42
CA GLY A 187 30.37 -0.86 16.88
C GLY A 187 29.10 -1.74 16.88
N LEU A 188 27.95 -1.24 16.42
CA LEU A 188 26.79 -2.11 16.17
C LEU A 188 26.89 -2.68 14.74
N GLU A 189 27.20 -3.96 14.62
CA GLU A 189 27.47 -4.61 13.32
C GLU A 189 26.25 -5.33 12.73
N HIS A 190 25.35 -5.83 13.58
CA HIS A 190 24.28 -6.75 13.19
C HIS A 190 22.90 -6.24 13.61
N ASN A 191 21.88 -6.53 12.79
CA ASN A 191 20.48 -6.25 13.10
C ASN A 191 19.81 -7.49 13.73
N PRO A 192 19.57 -7.54 15.05
CA PRO A 192 18.89 -8.66 15.70
C PRO A 192 17.42 -8.81 15.25
N ALA A 193 16.84 -7.76 14.65
CA ALA A 193 15.47 -7.73 14.15
C ALA A 193 15.31 -8.13 12.67
N SER A 194 16.38 -8.61 12.03
CA SER A 194 16.28 -9.29 10.73
C SER A 194 15.58 -10.65 10.87
N ASP A 195 14.73 -10.96 9.89
CA ASP A 195 14.09 -12.27 9.66
C ASP A 195 13.14 -12.74 10.78
N LEU A 196 12.70 -11.84 11.66
CA LEU A 196 11.72 -12.10 12.72
C LEU A 196 10.32 -12.50 12.21
N ASP A 197 10.05 -12.30 10.93
CA ASP A 197 8.82 -12.68 10.23
C ASP A 197 8.75 -14.17 9.86
N VAL A 198 9.90 -14.85 9.73
CA VAL A 198 9.99 -16.30 9.40
C VAL A 198 9.27 -17.17 10.43
N VAL A 199 9.25 -16.74 11.69
CA VAL A 199 8.60 -17.43 12.82
C VAL A 199 7.34 -16.70 13.32
N ALA A 200 6.77 -15.80 12.52
CA ALA A 200 5.54 -15.11 12.89
C ALA A 200 4.33 -16.05 12.84
N LEU A 201 3.43 -15.95 13.83
CA LEU A 201 2.19 -16.72 13.76
C LEU A 201 1.33 -16.27 12.57
N PRO A 202 0.72 -17.20 11.82
CA PRO A 202 -0.16 -16.86 10.72
C PRO A 202 -1.35 -16.06 11.24
N LYS A 203 -1.64 -14.94 10.58
CA LYS A 203 -2.82 -14.15 10.88
C LYS A 203 -4.09 -14.92 10.45
N PRO A 204 -5.22 -14.73 11.12
CA PRO A 204 -6.51 -15.13 10.56
C PRO A 204 -6.75 -14.43 9.21
N PRO A 205 -7.58 -15.00 8.33
CA PRO A 205 -7.99 -14.37 7.08
C PRO A 205 -8.47 -12.92 7.29
N VAL A 206 -8.18 -12.05 6.33
CA VAL A 206 -8.51 -10.62 6.44
C VAL A 206 -10.03 -10.44 6.42
N THR A 207 -10.61 -10.14 7.58
CA THR A 207 -12.00 -9.66 7.66
C THR A 207 -12.06 -8.25 7.07
N HIS A 208 -12.71 -8.10 5.92
CA HIS A 208 -12.99 -6.79 5.34
C HIS A 208 -14.02 -6.03 6.18
N ASN A 209 -14.00 -4.69 6.12
CA ASN A 209 -15.02 -3.89 6.80
C ASN A 209 -16.41 -4.22 6.22
N PRO A 210 -17.44 -4.38 7.07
CA PRO A 210 -18.78 -4.69 6.58
C PRO A 210 -19.35 -3.50 5.79
N PHE A 211 -20.05 -3.83 4.72
CA PHE A 211 -20.61 -2.93 3.72
C PHE A 211 -21.92 -3.51 3.20
N LEU A 212 -22.79 -2.64 2.65
CA LEU A 212 -24.11 -3.04 2.18
C LEU A 212 -24.11 -3.40 0.69
N ARG A 213 -25.05 -4.25 0.29
CA ARG A 213 -25.46 -4.49 -1.09
C ARG A 213 -26.59 -3.55 -1.51
N MET A 214 -26.92 -3.54 -2.81
CA MET A 214 -27.88 -2.58 -3.39
C MET A 214 -29.30 -2.75 -2.85
N ASP A 215 -29.69 -3.96 -2.48
CA ASP A 215 -30.97 -4.33 -1.87
C ASP A 215 -31.11 -3.91 -0.40
N GLU A 216 -30.00 -3.70 0.31
CA GLU A 216 -29.98 -3.21 1.70
C GLU A 216 -30.02 -1.67 1.80
N LEU A 217 -29.68 -0.95 0.73
CA LEU A 217 -29.67 0.52 0.67
C LEU A 217 -31.01 1.20 1.01
N PRO A 218 -32.19 0.71 0.58
CA PRO A 218 -33.50 1.27 0.98
C PRO A 218 -33.68 1.34 2.50
N GLY A 219 -33.25 0.29 3.22
CA GLY A 219 -33.27 0.24 4.68
C GLY A 219 -32.37 1.31 5.30
N LEU A 220 -31.16 1.49 4.75
CA LEU A 220 -30.24 2.54 5.18
C LEU A 220 -30.81 3.94 4.92
N MET A 221 -31.45 4.18 3.77
CA MET A 221 -32.05 5.47 3.42
C MET A 221 -33.23 5.82 4.35
N ALA A 222 -34.07 4.84 4.70
CA ALA A 222 -35.13 5.01 5.69
C ALA A 222 -34.57 5.30 7.09
N ALA A 223 -33.54 4.56 7.53
CA ALA A 223 -32.87 4.78 8.81
C ALA A 223 -32.21 6.17 8.89
N LEU A 224 -31.53 6.60 7.82
CA LEU A 224 -30.91 7.93 7.72
C LEU A 224 -31.94 9.05 7.79
N ARG A 225 -33.10 8.91 7.13
CA ARG A 225 -34.20 9.89 7.20
C ARG A 225 -34.70 10.05 8.65
N ASN A 226 -34.91 8.94 9.33
CA ASN A 226 -35.49 8.87 10.67
C ASN A 226 -34.47 9.05 11.82
N TYR A 227 -33.19 9.28 11.52
CA TYR A 227 -32.15 9.42 12.55
C TYR A 227 -32.32 10.69 13.40
N GLY A 228 -32.81 10.52 14.63
CA GLY A 228 -33.02 11.59 15.61
C GLY A 228 -31.78 12.15 16.30
N GLY A 229 -30.57 11.91 15.78
CA GLY A 229 -29.35 12.53 16.28
C GLY A 229 -29.05 13.88 15.60
N ALA A 230 -27.89 14.48 15.92
CA ALA A 230 -27.49 15.78 15.39
C ALA A 230 -27.55 15.85 13.84
N ASN A 231 -28.23 16.86 13.30
CA ASN A 231 -28.48 16.99 11.85
C ASN A 231 -27.18 17.00 11.02
N GLN A 232 -26.15 17.72 11.47
CA GLN A 232 -24.81 17.72 10.85
C GLN A 232 -24.21 16.31 10.71
N THR A 233 -24.49 15.39 11.65
CA THR A 233 -24.05 13.98 11.56
C THR A 233 -24.86 13.20 10.51
N ARG A 234 -26.18 13.43 10.44
CA ARG A 234 -27.07 12.84 9.41
C ARG A 234 -26.65 13.28 8.00
N LEU A 235 -26.43 14.58 7.83
CA LEU A 235 -25.97 15.18 6.59
C LEU A 235 -24.57 14.71 6.20
N GLY A 236 -23.65 14.53 7.16
CA GLY A 236 -22.34 13.95 6.91
C GLY A 236 -22.40 12.50 6.40
N LEU A 237 -23.30 11.68 6.93
CA LEU A 237 -23.52 10.32 6.42
C LEU A 237 -24.14 10.32 5.01
N ARG A 238 -25.14 11.18 4.73
CA ARG A 238 -25.68 11.33 3.37
C ARG A 238 -24.63 11.83 2.39
N LEU A 239 -23.82 12.81 2.77
CA LEU A 239 -22.77 13.38 1.90
C LEU A 239 -21.67 12.36 1.60
N LEU A 240 -21.29 11.49 2.56
CA LEU A 240 -20.42 10.34 2.26
C LEU A 240 -21.03 9.39 1.24
N LEU A 241 -22.32 9.07 1.37
CA LEU A 241 -23.01 8.17 0.46
C LEU A 241 -23.14 8.77 -0.95
N LEU A 242 -23.33 10.09 -1.05
CA LEU A 242 -23.47 10.85 -2.29
C LEU A 242 -22.15 11.18 -3.00
N THR A 243 -21.00 11.09 -2.31
CA THR A 243 -19.69 11.51 -2.88
C THR A 243 -18.64 10.41 -2.89
N GLY A 244 -18.73 9.40 -2.00
CA GLY A 244 -17.74 8.32 -1.91
C GLY A 244 -16.38 8.72 -1.32
N VAL A 245 -16.22 9.96 -0.83
CA VAL A 245 -14.98 10.40 -0.15
C VAL A 245 -14.71 9.59 1.12
N ARG A 246 -13.48 9.64 1.64
CA ARG A 246 -13.16 9.00 2.92
C ARG A 246 -13.73 9.80 4.08
N THR A 247 -14.10 9.11 5.16
CA THR A 247 -14.45 9.74 6.45
C THR A 247 -13.38 10.73 6.94
N GLY A 248 -12.10 10.46 6.67
CA GLY A 248 -11.00 11.37 6.98
C GLY A 248 -11.01 12.67 6.17
N GLU A 249 -11.35 12.58 4.89
CA GLU A 249 -11.44 13.71 3.94
C GLU A 249 -12.66 14.58 4.30
N LEU A 250 -13.85 13.99 4.49
CA LEU A 250 -15.06 14.70 4.96
C LEU A 250 -14.83 15.46 6.28
N ARG A 251 -14.14 14.84 7.24
CA ARG A 251 -13.84 15.48 8.53
C ARG A 251 -12.83 16.62 8.41
N LEU A 252 -12.06 16.70 7.33
CA LEU A 252 -11.08 17.74 7.06
C LEU A 252 -11.57 18.73 5.99
N ALA A 253 -12.84 18.63 5.59
CA ALA A 253 -13.48 19.58 4.70
C ALA A 253 -13.54 20.96 5.37
N THR A 254 -12.97 21.97 4.70
CA THR A 254 -13.07 23.38 5.06
C THR A 254 -14.00 24.10 4.08
N PRO A 255 -14.68 25.20 4.47
CA PRO A 255 -15.70 25.85 3.63
C PRO A 255 -15.21 26.28 2.24
N ASP A 256 -13.95 26.71 2.15
CA ASP A 256 -13.25 27.18 0.94
C ASP A 256 -13.03 26.09 -0.13
N GLN A 257 -13.16 24.81 0.22
CA GLN A 257 -12.95 23.70 -0.73
C GLN A 257 -14.12 23.49 -1.70
N PHE A 258 -15.25 24.20 -1.52
CA PHE A 258 -16.49 23.95 -2.26
C PHE A 258 -16.79 25.05 -3.29
N ASP A 259 -16.56 24.74 -4.57
CA ASP A 259 -16.97 25.58 -5.68
C ASP A 259 -18.44 25.27 -6.03
N LEU A 260 -19.35 26.09 -5.53
CA LEU A 260 -20.80 25.90 -5.68
C LEU A 260 -21.30 26.21 -7.10
N GLU A 261 -20.54 26.97 -7.90
CA GLU A 261 -20.90 27.33 -9.28
C GLU A 261 -20.56 26.17 -10.22
N LYS A 262 -19.33 25.68 -10.16
CA LYS A 262 -18.85 24.50 -10.92
C LYS A 262 -19.37 23.17 -10.33
N ARG A 263 -20.01 23.24 -9.16
CA ARG A 263 -20.50 22.08 -8.37
C ARG A 263 -19.39 21.07 -8.13
N LEU A 264 -18.26 21.55 -7.61
CA LEU A 264 -17.07 20.76 -7.32
C LEU A 264 -16.68 20.89 -5.85
N TRP A 265 -16.17 19.81 -5.28
CA TRP A 265 -15.42 19.83 -4.05
C TRP A 265 -13.95 19.50 -4.38
N VAL A 266 -13.06 20.45 -4.10
CA VAL A 266 -11.63 20.40 -4.43
C VAL A 266 -10.86 20.08 -3.15
N ILE A 267 -10.50 18.80 -2.96
CA ILE A 267 -9.84 18.33 -1.73
C ILE A 267 -8.31 18.47 -1.90
N PRO A 268 -7.60 19.20 -1.02
CA PRO A 268 -6.16 19.38 -1.11
C PRO A 268 -5.36 18.07 -1.01
N ALA A 269 -4.24 17.99 -1.72
CA ALA A 269 -3.38 16.80 -1.80
C ALA A 269 -2.83 16.37 -0.41
N GLU A 270 -2.65 17.33 0.50
CA GLU A 270 -2.16 17.16 1.86
C GLU A 270 -3.15 16.40 2.75
N VAL A 271 -4.44 16.36 2.37
CA VAL A 271 -5.54 15.70 3.07
C VAL A 271 -5.74 14.27 2.56
N VAL A 272 -5.66 14.06 1.25
CA VAL A 272 -5.91 12.76 0.60
C VAL A 272 -4.78 11.78 0.89
N LYS A 273 -5.10 10.67 1.58
CA LYS A 273 -4.12 9.67 2.04
C LYS A 273 -3.22 9.11 0.93
N GLN A 274 -3.71 9.04 -0.31
CA GLN A 274 -2.95 8.53 -1.45
C GLN A 274 -2.00 9.57 -2.05
N LEU A 275 -2.46 10.82 -2.19
CA LEU A 275 -1.62 11.93 -2.64
C LEU A 275 -0.51 12.23 -1.62
N GLN A 276 -0.78 12.10 -0.31
CA GLN A 276 0.25 12.11 0.74
C GLN A 276 1.38 11.09 0.54
N LEU A 277 1.13 9.94 -0.11
CA LEU A 277 2.18 8.96 -0.44
C LEU A 277 3.00 9.41 -1.66
N ALA A 278 2.39 10.15 -2.60
CA ALA A 278 3.11 10.76 -3.73
C ALA A 278 4.01 11.92 -3.27
N MET A 279 3.54 12.76 -2.34
CA MET A 279 4.32 13.85 -1.72
C MET A 279 5.60 13.36 -1.01
N ARG A 280 5.63 12.09 -0.56
CA ARG A 280 6.78 11.48 0.12
C ARG A 280 7.82 10.87 -0.82
N LYS A 281 7.60 10.88 -2.14
CA LYS A 281 8.57 10.38 -3.11
C LYS A 281 9.64 11.46 -3.35
N PRO A 282 10.94 11.14 -3.26
CA PRO A 282 12.00 12.10 -3.56
C PRO A 282 11.86 12.61 -5.00
N GLY A 283 12.09 13.91 -5.20
CA GLY A 283 11.98 14.57 -6.51
C GLY A 283 10.58 15.05 -6.92
N LYS A 284 9.52 14.80 -6.15
CA LYS A 284 8.20 15.43 -6.38
C LYS A 284 8.03 16.69 -5.53
N GLN A 285 7.85 17.83 -6.17
CA GLN A 285 7.39 19.06 -5.51
C GLN A 285 5.90 18.91 -5.15
N VAL A 286 5.53 19.36 -3.94
CA VAL A 286 4.14 19.30 -3.44
C VAL A 286 3.19 20.08 -4.35
N ALA A 287 3.59 21.27 -4.80
CA ALA A 287 2.81 22.15 -5.67
C ALA A 287 2.41 21.49 -7.03
N ASN A 288 3.12 20.44 -7.46
CA ASN A 288 2.89 19.78 -8.74
C ASN A 288 2.00 18.53 -8.61
N ILE A 289 1.33 18.35 -7.47
CA ILE A 289 0.38 17.25 -7.24
C ILE A 289 -1.04 17.84 -7.31
N PRO A 290 -1.85 17.48 -8.33
CA PRO A 290 -3.17 18.06 -8.48
C PRO A 290 -4.08 17.71 -7.30
N PRO A 291 -5.01 18.61 -6.91
CA PRO A 291 -6.00 18.31 -5.90
C PRO A 291 -6.93 17.19 -6.37
N TYR A 292 -7.60 16.54 -5.42
CA TYR A 292 -8.60 15.53 -5.73
C TYR A 292 -9.95 16.20 -5.94
N ILE A 293 -10.46 16.10 -7.17
CA ILE A 293 -11.69 16.78 -7.60
C ILE A 293 -12.87 15.81 -7.49
N VAL A 294 -13.89 16.19 -6.73
CA VAL A 294 -15.12 15.44 -6.48
C VAL A 294 -16.30 16.22 -7.07
N PRO A 295 -16.96 15.75 -8.13
CA PRO A 295 -18.18 16.39 -8.62
C PRO A 295 -19.32 16.21 -7.61
N LEU A 296 -20.11 17.26 -7.44
CA LEU A 296 -21.28 17.27 -6.56
C LEU A 296 -22.55 17.09 -7.41
N SER A 297 -23.35 16.07 -7.06
CA SER A 297 -24.74 15.96 -7.52
C SER A 297 -25.59 17.09 -6.92
N VAL A 298 -26.79 17.32 -7.47
CA VAL A 298 -27.75 18.32 -6.95
C VAL A 298 -28.03 18.08 -5.46
N GLN A 299 -28.29 16.84 -5.07
CA GLN A 299 -28.51 16.42 -3.69
C GLN A 299 -27.30 16.69 -2.78
N ALA A 300 -26.07 16.48 -3.28
CA ALA A 300 -24.86 16.79 -2.52
C ALA A 300 -24.65 18.31 -2.39
N LEU A 301 -24.94 19.07 -3.44
CA LEU A 301 -24.85 20.53 -3.47
C LEU A 301 -25.83 21.18 -2.50
N GLU A 302 -27.08 20.69 -2.41
CA GLU A 302 -28.07 21.14 -1.42
C GLU A 302 -27.57 20.93 0.01
N ILE A 303 -27.03 19.75 0.32
CA ILE A 303 -26.46 19.44 1.64
C ILE A 303 -25.27 20.37 1.95
N VAL A 304 -24.38 20.60 0.99
CA VAL A 304 -23.22 21.49 1.16
C VAL A 304 -23.66 22.93 1.36
N ARG A 305 -24.59 23.46 0.55
CA ARG A 305 -25.16 24.81 0.70
C ARG A 305 -25.76 25.02 2.08
N HIS A 306 -26.65 24.13 2.50
CA HIS A 306 -27.26 24.18 3.83
C HIS A 306 -26.21 24.10 4.95
N LEU A 307 -25.15 23.30 4.81
CA LEU A 307 -24.08 23.26 5.81
C LEU A 307 -23.24 24.54 5.83
N LEU A 308 -22.98 25.16 4.67
CA LEU A 308 -22.23 26.42 4.55
C LEU A 308 -22.99 27.61 5.16
N GLU A 309 -24.30 27.69 4.96
CA GLU A 309 -25.18 28.69 5.59
C GLU A 309 -25.15 28.65 7.12
N GLN A 310 -24.77 27.51 7.71
CA GLN A 310 -24.66 27.32 9.17
C GLN A 310 -23.22 27.48 9.69
N VAL A 311 -22.24 27.80 8.83
CA VAL A 311 -20.86 28.07 9.26
C VAL A 311 -20.77 29.44 9.91
N VAL A 312 -20.28 29.48 11.15
CA VAL A 312 -19.98 30.73 11.87
C VAL A 312 -18.49 31.10 11.77
N PRO A 313 -18.09 32.38 11.92
CA PRO A 313 -16.70 32.81 11.73
C PRO A 313 -15.64 32.08 12.60
N ALA A 314 -16.04 31.55 13.76
CA ALA A 314 -15.15 30.77 14.64
C ALA A 314 -14.94 29.30 14.21
N GLN A 315 -15.54 28.86 13.10
CA GLN A 315 -15.56 27.48 12.65
C GLN A 315 -14.59 27.24 11.49
N CYS A 316 -13.54 26.43 11.73
CA CYS A 316 -12.53 26.13 10.71
C CYS A 316 -12.92 25.01 9.72
N TYR A 317 -13.86 24.14 10.09
CA TYR A 317 -14.24 22.94 9.33
C TYR A 317 -15.74 22.92 9.05
N LEU A 318 -16.19 22.43 7.88
CA LEU A 318 -17.61 22.27 7.58
C LEU A 318 -18.32 21.34 8.60
N PHE A 319 -17.59 20.33 9.10
CA PHE A 319 -18.04 19.40 10.14
C PHE A 319 -17.33 19.67 11.48
N ALA A 320 -17.74 20.73 12.17
CA ALA A 320 -17.20 21.17 13.46
C ALA A 320 -17.61 20.29 14.67
N HIS A 321 -16.84 20.38 15.75
CA HIS A 321 -17.13 19.70 17.01
C HIS A 321 -18.14 20.50 17.85
N ARG A 322 -19.15 19.80 18.40
CA ARG A 322 -20.32 20.34 19.12
C ARG A 322 -20.07 21.34 20.26
N SER A 323 -18.84 21.43 20.75
CA SER A 323 -18.45 22.28 21.90
C SER A 323 -17.15 23.05 21.65
N ASP A 324 -16.55 22.90 20.46
CA ASP A 324 -15.28 23.56 20.12
C ASP A 324 -15.19 23.69 18.61
N LEU A 325 -15.58 24.86 18.11
CA LEU A 325 -15.76 25.10 16.68
C LEU A 325 -14.43 25.16 15.90
N SER A 326 -13.31 25.37 16.61
CA SER A 326 -11.95 25.26 16.04
C SER A 326 -11.60 23.82 15.66
N LYS A 327 -12.29 22.83 16.25
CA LYS A 327 -12.04 21.41 16.04
C LYS A 327 -13.12 20.80 15.13
N ARG A 328 -12.72 19.81 14.34
CA ARG A 328 -13.60 18.94 13.55
C ARG A 328 -14.28 17.85 14.41
N ILE A 329 -15.38 17.27 13.91
CA ILE A 329 -16.02 16.10 14.53
C ILE A 329 -15.05 14.94 14.77
N SER A 330 -15.35 14.11 15.77
CA SER A 330 -14.58 12.89 16.08
C SER A 330 -14.67 11.86 14.95
N GLU A 331 -13.66 10.99 14.87
CA GLU A 331 -13.63 9.86 13.93
C GLU A 331 -14.81 8.91 14.15
N ASN A 332 -15.18 8.75 15.41
CA ASN A 332 -16.25 7.87 15.83
C ASN A 332 -17.64 8.52 15.72
N THR A 333 -17.77 9.81 15.37
CA THR A 333 -19.09 10.48 15.31
C THR A 333 -20.01 9.81 14.29
N LEU A 334 -19.49 9.54 13.09
CA LEU A 334 -20.25 8.92 11.99
C LEU A 334 -20.52 7.42 12.26
N ASN A 335 -19.50 6.68 12.70
CA ASN A 335 -19.66 5.26 13.07
C ASN A 335 -20.60 5.06 14.28
N GLY A 336 -20.60 6.00 15.23
CA GLY A 336 -21.52 5.99 16.38
C GLY A 336 -22.96 6.28 15.99
N ALA A 337 -23.19 7.07 14.94
CA ALA A 337 -24.52 7.25 14.36
C ALA A 337 -25.00 5.98 13.64
N LEU A 338 -24.15 5.34 12.82
CA LEU A 338 -24.45 4.04 12.18
C LEU A 338 -24.80 2.97 13.22
N ARG A 339 -24.02 2.87 14.31
CA ARG A 339 -24.31 1.98 15.44
C ARG A 339 -25.68 2.24 16.09
N ARG A 340 -26.04 3.51 16.31
CA ARG A 340 -27.37 3.89 16.85
C ARG A 340 -28.53 3.61 15.89
N MET A 341 -28.26 3.48 14.59
CA MET A 341 -29.26 3.08 13.58
C MET A 341 -29.33 1.56 13.37
N GLY A 342 -28.63 0.75 14.18
CA GLY A 342 -28.62 -0.72 14.07
C GLY A 342 -27.51 -1.31 13.20
N TYR A 343 -26.73 -0.49 12.49
CA TYR A 343 -25.74 -0.95 11.49
C TYR A 343 -24.37 -1.30 12.09
N ALA A 344 -24.28 -1.64 13.39
CA ALA A 344 -23.02 -1.76 14.12
C ALA A 344 -21.99 -2.69 13.47
N ASP A 345 -22.47 -3.82 12.95
CA ASP A 345 -21.68 -4.89 12.33
C ASP A 345 -22.01 -5.07 10.83
N GLN A 346 -22.89 -4.22 10.28
CA GLN A 346 -23.36 -4.26 8.88
C GLN A 346 -22.74 -3.14 8.03
N LEU A 347 -22.51 -1.95 8.60
CA LEU A 347 -21.94 -0.83 7.86
C LEU A 347 -21.05 0.05 8.72
N THR A 348 -19.83 0.28 8.23
CA THR A 348 -18.94 1.31 8.75
C THR A 348 -18.84 2.48 7.77
N GLY A 349 -18.37 3.65 8.24
CA GLY A 349 -18.07 4.77 7.35
C GLY A 349 -16.96 4.48 6.32
N HIS A 350 -16.18 3.41 6.50
CA HIS A 350 -15.29 2.89 5.44
C HIS A 350 -16.05 1.95 4.49
N GLY A 351 -16.92 1.10 5.03
CA GLY A 351 -17.82 0.22 4.27
C GLY A 351 -18.74 0.96 3.32
N MET A 352 -19.15 2.20 3.61
CA MET A 352 -19.89 3.06 2.68
C MET A 352 -19.21 3.18 1.30
N ARG A 353 -17.89 3.20 1.26
CA ARG A 353 -17.15 3.27 0.00
C ARG A 353 -17.11 1.95 -0.74
N ALA A 354 -17.06 0.83 -0.03
CA ALA A 354 -17.22 -0.50 -0.63
C ALA A 354 -18.65 -0.70 -1.15
N THR A 355 -19.66 -0.17 -0.45
CA THR A 355 -21.07 -0.13 -0.87
C THR A 355 -21.21 0.60 -2.20
N ILE A 356 -20.74 1.86 -2.29
CA ILE A 356 -20.77 2.67 -3.52
C ILE A 356 -19.96 2.00 -4.64
N SER A 357 -18.74 1.52 -4.35
CA SER A 357 -17.90 0.84 -5.34
C SER A 357 -18.60 -0.38 -5.93
N THR A 358 -19.21 -1.20 -5.09
CA THR A 358 -19.93 -2.42 -5.50
C THR A 358 -21.13 -2.05 -6.35
N ALA A 359 -22.01 -1.18 -5.83
CA ALA A 359 -23.22 -0.76 -6.51
C ALA A 359 -22.95 -0.11 -7.89
N LEU A 360 -21.97 0.79 -8.01
CA LEU A 360 -21.64 1.42 -9.29
C LEU A 360 -21.09 0.43 -10.33
N ASN A 361 -20.31 -0.58 -9.91
CA ASN A 361 -19.85 -1.64 -10.81
C ASN A 361 -21.01 -2.59 -11.19
N GLU A 362 -21.92 -2.91 -10.26
CA GLU A 362 -23.12 -3.73 -10.51
C GLU A 362 -24.14 -3.02 -11.43
N ILE A 363 -24.27 -1.70 -11.35
CA ILE A 363 -25.05 -0.86 -12.28
C ILE A 363 -24.44 -0.87 -13.71
N GLY A 364 -23.13 -1.11 -13.83
CA GLY A 364 -22.40 -1.23 -15.09
C GLY A 364 -21.46 -0.07 -15.44
N TYR A 365 -21.14 0.83 -14.49
CA TYR A 365 -20.24 1.96 -14.78
C TYR A 365 -18.79 1.52 -15.03
N PRO A 366 -18.03 2.22 -15.91
CA PRO A 366 -16.61 1.95 -16.12
C PRO A 366 -15.81 2.01 -14.80
N LYS A 367 -15.11 0.92 -14.47
CA LYS A 367 -14.31 0.78 -13.25
C LYS A 367 -13.32 1.95 -13.04
N VAL A 368 -12.75 2.48 -14.12
CA VAL A 368 -11.85 3.65 -14.09
C VAL A 368 -12.51 4.91 -13.51
N TRP A 369 -13.79 5.15 -13.80
CA TRP A 369 -14.55 6.28 -13.24
C TRP A 369 -14.86 6.05 -11.76
N VAL A 370 -15.22 4.82 -11.38
CA VAL A 370 -15.50 4.43 -9.99
C VAL A 370 -14.24 4.55 -9.13
N ASP A 371 -13.10 4.06 -9.60
CA ASP A 371 -11.83 4.15 -8.88
C ASP A 371 -11.30 5.59 -8.79
N ALA A 372 -11.44 6.40 -9.85
CA ALA A 372 -11.14 7.83 -9.79
C ALA A 372 -12.07 8.54 -8.80
N GLN A 373 -13.37 8.24 -8.82
CA GLN A 373 -14.38 8.81 -7.91
C GLN A 373 -14.17 8.41 -6.45
N LEU A 374 -13.54 7.27 -6.19
CA LEU A 374 -13.20 6.85 -4.84
C LEU A 374 -11.78 7.27 -4.45
N SER A 375 -10.98 7.87 -5.33
CA SER A 375 -9.53 8.02 -5.09
C SER A 375 -8.97 6.65 -4.68
N HIS A 376 -9.09 5.64 -5.54
CA HIS A 376 -8.39 4.37 -5.38
C HIS A 376 -6.99 4.45 -5.99
N ALA A 377 -6.05 3.74 -5.38
CA ALA A 377 -4.67 3.76 -5.82
C ALA A 377 -4.56 2.70 -6.90
N ASP A 378 -4.26 3.13 -8.13
CA ASP A 378 -4.04 2.19 -9.22
C ASP A 378 -2.88 1.25 -8.84
N PRO A 379 -3.05 -0.09 -8.92
CA PRO A 379 -1.94 -1.03 -8.76
C PRO A 379 -0.78 -0.73 -9.74
N ASP A 380 -1.08 -0.18 -10.92
CA ASP A 380 -0.08 0.25 -11.89
C ASP A 380 0.52 1.60 -11.49
N LYS A 381 1.72 1.51 -10.90
CA LYS A 381 2.55 2.62 -10.36
C LYS A 381 2.89 3.75 -11.35
N VAL A 382 2.48 3.63 -12.62
CA VAL A 382 2.72 4.61 -13.70
C VAL A 382 1.53 5.58 -13.87
N SER A 383 0.29 5.08 -13.84
CA SER A 383 -0.94 5.91 -13.99
C SER A 383 -1.36 6.59 -12.68
N ALA A 384 -1.06 5.99 -11.52
CA ALA A 384 -1.47 6.42 -10.18
C ALA A 384 -1.10 7.86 -9.71
N ALA A 385 -0.50 8.69 -10.58
CA ALA A 385 -0.19 10.09 -10.29
C ALA A 385 -1.15 11.11 -10.95
N TYR A 386 -1.98 10.70 -11.92
CA TYR A 386 -2.75 11.63 -12.76
C TYR A 386 -4.29 11.50 -12.63
N ASN A 387 -4.81 10.29 -12.38
CA ASN A 387 -6.25 9.99 -12.42
C ASN A 387 -7.18 10.77 -11.45
N HIS A 388 -6.66 11.53 -10.48
CA HIS A 388 -7.48 12.20 -9.44
C HIS A 388 -8.21 13.46 -9.93
N ALA A 389 -7.78 14.05 -11.05
CA ALA A 389 -8.45 15.17 -11.72
C ALA A 389 -9.12 14.73 -13.05
N GLU A 390 -9.02 13.46 -13.42
CA GLU A 390 -9.56 12.94 -14.68
C GLU A 390 -11.05 12.60 -14.58
N TYR A 391 -11.68 12.51 -15.76
CA TYR A 391 -13.07 12.10 -15.97
C TYR A 391 -14.12 12.87 -15.16
N VAL A 392 -13.87 14.14 -14.79
CA VAL A 392 -14.75 14.91 -13.89
C VAL A 392 -16.20 14.98 -14.39
N GLU A 393 -16.41 15.22 -15.68
CA GLU A 393 -17.76 15.32 -16.25
C GLU A 393 -18.45 13.96 -16.40
N GLN A 394 -17.72 12.90 -16.77
CA GLN A 394 -18.26 11.54 -16.77
C GLN A 394 -18.62 11.09 -15.35
N ARG A 395 -17.77 11.40 -14.37
CA ARG A 395 -18.05 11.17 -12.94
C ARG A 395 -19.19 12.04 -12.43
N ARG A 396 -19.40 13.25 -12.95
CA ARG A 396 -20.56 14.10 -12.61
C ARG A 396 -21.86 13.42 -13.02
N THR A 397 -21.96 12.93 -14.25
CA THR A 397 -23.13 12.18 -14.73
C THR A 397 -23.35 10.90 -13.92
N MET A 398 -22.29 10.12 -13.67
CA MET A 398 -22.34 8.91 -12.83
C MET A 398 -22.84 9.19 -11.40
N MET A 399 -22.30 10.22 -10.75
CA MET A 399 -22.68 10.55 -9.37
C MET A 399 -24.04 11.25 -9.27
N GLN A 400 -24.53 11.87 -10.35
CA GLN A 400 -25.90 12.37 -10.42
C GLN A 400 -26.91 11.23 -10.55
N ASP A 401 -26.66 10.25 -11.43
CA ASP A 401 -27.51 9.05 -11.56
C ASP A 401 -27.54 8.26 -10.23
N TRP A 402 -26.38 8.05 -9.62
CA TRP A 402 -26.27 7.45 -8.29
C TRP A 402 -27.10 8.18 -7.23
N ALA A 403 -27.03 9.52 -7.18
CA ALA A 403 -27.81 10.32 -6.24
C ALA A 403 -29.32 10.20 -6.50
N ASN A 404 -29.74 10.17 -7.76
CA ASN A 404 -31.14 9.96 -8.14
C ASN A 404 -31.63 8.57 -7.67
N ARG A 405 -30.82 7.51 -7.84
CA ARG A 405 -31.15 6.15 -7.36
C ARG A 405 -31.28 6.08 -5.83
N LEU A 406 -30.42 6.78 -5.09
CA LEU A 406 -30.54 6.89 -3.64
C LEU A 406 -31.88 7.51 -3.21
N ASP A 407 -32.34 8.56 -3.90
CA ASP A 407 -33.65 9.15 -3.62
C ASP A 407 -34.80 8.21 -4.03
N LEU A 408 -34.71 7.52 -5.16
CA LEU A 408 -35.69 6.50 -5.59
C LEU A 408 -35.79 5.35 -4.57
N TRP A 409 -34.68 4.83 -4.03
CA TRP A 409 -34.70 3.86 -2.93
C TRP A 409 -35.30 4.45 -1.65
N GLY A 410 -34.99 5.71 -1.34
CA GLY A 410 -35.60 6.44 -0.21
C GLY A 410 -37.12 6.64 -0.32
N GLN A 411 -37.64 6.65 -1.55
CA GLN A 411 -39.07 6.70 -1.90
C GLN A 411 -39.71 5.31 -2.05
N GLY A 412 -38.94 4.22 -1.91
CA GLY A 412 -39.44 2.85 -2.09
C GLY A 412 -39.54 2.36 -3.54
N GLN A 413 -39.06 3.13 -4.51
CA GLN A 413 -39.13 2.81 -5.96
C GLN A 413 -38.01 1.84 -6.40
N LEU A 414 -37.95 0.68 -5.73
CA LEU A 414 -36.92 -0.36 -5.87
C LEU A 414 -36.59 -0.71 -7.33
N LYS A 415 -37.62 -1.00 -8.15
CA LYS A 415 -37.43 -1.43 -9.54
C LYS A 415 -36.75 -0.36 -10.39
N ALA A 416 -37.14 0.91 -10.25
CA ALA A 416 -36.55 2.01 -11.00
C ALA A 416 -35.10 2.28 -10.55
N ALA A 417 -34.86 2.26 -9.24
CA ALA A 417 -33.55 2.53 -8.64
C ALA A 417 -32.50 1.45 -8.97
N SER A 418 -32.91 0.19 -9.14
CA SER A 418 -32.03 -0.94 -9.44
C SER A 418 -31.94 -1.30 -10.93
N SER A 419 -32.55 -0.53 -11.84
CA SER A 419 -32.45 -0.76 -13.29
C SER A 419 -31.00 -0.69 -13.80
N PRO A 420 -30.51 -1.62 -14.64
CA PRO A 420 -29.18 -1.52 -15.22
C PRO A 420 -29.03 -0.27 -16.10
N LEU A 421 -27.79 0.16 -16.34
CA LEU A 421 -27.50 1.26 -17.27
C LEU A 421 -28.07 0.98 -18.66
N THR A 422 -29.14 1.70 -19.00
CA THR A 422 -29.76 1.64 -20.32
C THR A 422 -29.18 2.75 -21.18
N ILE A 423 -28.11 2.45 -21.92
CA ILE A 423 -27.53 3.36 -22.91
C ILE A 423 -28.46 3.40 -24.13
N ARG A 424 -29.23 4.48 -24.27
CA ARG A 424 -29.98 4.75 -25.50
C ARG A 424 -29.07 5.45 -26.51
N LEU A 425 -28.87 4.82 -27.66
CA LEU A 425 -28.27 5.45 -28.84
C LEU A 425 -29.37 6.18 -29.61
N GLU A 426 -29.59 7.46 -29.32
CA GLU A 426 -30.51 8.29 -30.10
C GLU A 426 -29.77 8.92 -31.29
N GLY A 427 -30.18 8.58 -32.52
CA GLY A 427 -29.63 9.19 -33.74
C GLY A 427 -29.29 8.23 -34.90
N ALA A 428 -30.18 7.30 -35.26
CA ALA A 428 -30.06 6.52 -36.50
C ALA A 428 -31.04 7.05 -37.57
N ALA A 429 -30.71 8.18 -38.17
CA ALA A 429 -31.31 8.59 -39.45
C ALA A 429 -30.58 7.87 -40.61
N SER A 430 -31.32 7.55 -41.67
CA SER A 430 -30.89 6.72 -42.81
C SER A 430 -29.58 7.15 -43.49
N LEU A 431 -28.78 6.14 -43.86
CA LEU A 431 -27.56 6.20 -44.69
C LEU A 431 -27.78 6.96 -46.02
N PRO A 432 -26.69 7.53 -46.59
CA PRO A 432 -25.89 6.75 -47.54
C PRO A 432 -24.39 6.65 -47.19
N SER A 433 -23.85 5.48 -47.53
CA SER A 433 -22.43 5.06 -47.59
C SER A 433 -21.35 6.14 -47.85
N LEU A 434 -20.33 6.20 -46.98
CA LEU A 434 -18.95 5.77 -47.28
C LEU A 434 -18.07 5.76 -46.02
N GLU A 435 -16.86 5.21 -46.13
CA GLU A 435 -16.09 4.65 -45.01
C GLU A 435 -15.11 5.62 -44.31
N ASN A 436 -14.77 5.24 -43.07
CA ASN A 436 -13.54 5.52 -42.32
C ASN A 436 -13.34 6.86 -41.55
N ALA A 437 -12.53 6.70 -40.49
CA ALA A 437 -11.85 7.70 -39.64
C ALA A 437 -12.62 8.35 -38.45
N ASN A 438 -12.48 7.69 -37.29
CA ASN A 438 -12.10 8.27 -35.98
C ASN A 438 -12.35 9.78 -35.71
N ALA A 439 -13.32 10.08 -34.85
CA ALA A 439 -13.30 11.30 -34.02
C ALA A 439 -13.98 11.10 -32.66
N ASN A 440 -13.21 11.16 -31.58
CA ASN A 440 -13.73 11.27 -30.21
C ASN A 440 -14.13 12.72 -29.91
N ALA A 441 -15.42 13.06 -29.98
CA ALA A 441 -15.99 14.22 -29.29
C ALA A 441 -17.53 14.19 -29.30
N VAL A 442 -18.18 14.02 -28.15
CA VAL A 442 -19.59 14.38 -27.97
C VAL A 442 -19.79 15.07 -26.62
N LEU A 443 -20.19 16.35 -26.68
CA LEU A 443 -20.72 17.12 -25.56
C LEU A 443 -22.18 16.70 -25.33
N CYS A 444 -22.59 16.54 -24.06
CA CYS A 444 -23.99 16.29 -23.72
C CYS A 444 -24.74 17.63 -23.58
N SER A 445 -25.72 17.88 -24.45
CA SER A 445 -26.69 18.97 -24.29
C SER A 445 -27.87 18.53 -23.41
N SER A 446 -28.38 19.44 -22.60
CA SER A 446 -29.48 19.20 -21.66
C SER A 446 -30.85 19.25 -22.34
N GLY A 447 -31.68 18.23 -22.13
CA GLY A 447 -33.11 18.23 -22.48
C GLY A 447 -33.97 17.69 -21.33
N PHE A 448 -34.69 18.58 -20.66
CA PHE A 448 -35.73 18.18 -19.69
C PHE A 448 -36.99 17.71 -20.42
N PRO A 449 -37.70 16.70 -19.92
CA PRO A 449 -39.14 16.60 -20.08
C PRO A 449 -39.83 17.25 -18.87
N ALA A 450 -40.44 18.41 -19.09
CA ALA A 450 -41.49 18.89 -18.19
C ALA A 450 -42.71 17.97 -18.33
N THR A 451 -43.35 17.58 -17.22
CA THR A 451 -44.61 16.83 -17.26
C THR A 451 -45.67 17.58 -16.47
N THR A 452 -46.37 18.46 -17.17
CA THR A 452 -47.60 19.10 -16.70
C THR A 452 -48.76 18.13 -16.88
N VAL A 453 -49.45 17.75 -15.81
CA VAL A 453 -50.79 17.14 -15.90
C VAL A 453 -51.72 17.84 -14.91
N SER A 454 -52.78 18.43 -15.45
CA SER A 454 -53.81 19.15 -14.68
C SER A 454 -54.77 18.18 -13.98
N ALA A 455 -55.39 18.63 -12.91
CA ALA A 455 -56.41 17.89 -12.18
C ALA A 455 -57.80 18.04 -12.84
N SER A 456 -58.64 17.00 -12.74
CA SER A 456 -60.10 17.13 -12.86
C SER A 456 -60.80 16.13 -11.93
N LYS A 457 -62.03 16.46 -11.50
CA LYS A 457 -62.79 15.75 -10.45
C LYS A 457 -64.16 15.25 -10.94
N LYS A 458 -64.46 13.99 -10.58
CA LYS A 458 -65.78 13.39 -10.23
C LYS A 458 -66.98 13.43 -11.20
N SER A 459 -67.49 12.24 -11.52
CA SER A 459 -68.80 11.67 -11.09
C SER A 459 -68.77 10.15 -11.42
N ILE A 460 -69.11 9.19 -10.53
CA ILE A 460 -70.44 8.72 -10.07
C ILE A 460 -71.33 8.38 -11.30
N SER A 461 -71.82 7.16 -11.58
CA SER A 461 -71.83 5.84 -10.89
C SER A 461 -71.68 4.71 -11.95
N ASN A 462 -71.87 3.39 -11.76
CA ASN A 462 -72.42 2.57 -10.66
C ASN A 462 -71.86 1.12 -10.73
N GLU A 463 -72.32 0.22 -9.85
CA GLU A 463 -72.07 -1.25 -9.88
C GLU A 463 -73.41 -2.02 -9.90
N PRO A 464 -73.50 -3.30 -10.36
CA PRO A 464 -73.25 -4.43 -9.43
C PRO A 464 -72.70 -5.78 -9.99
N VAL A 465 -71.86 -6.44 -9.19
CA VAL A 465 -71.94 -7.87 -8.74
C VAL A 465 -71.72 -9.07 -9.71
N LEU A 466 -70.62 -9.80 -9.42
CA LEU A 466 -70.35 -11.26 -9.46
C LEU A 466 -70.85 -12.16 -10.61
N ASN A 467 -69.91 -12.87 -11.26
CA ASN A 467 -69.72 -14.32 -11.02
C ASN A 467 -68.40 -14.89 -11.58
N ALA A 468 -68.06 -16.10 -11.14
CA ALA A 468 -66.82 -16.83 -11.48
C ALA A 468 -67.05 -17.89 -12.59
N ASP A 469 -66.02 -18.71 -12.80
CA ASP A 469 -65.91 -19.91 -13.66
C ASP A 469 -65.79 -19.71 -15.18
N GLN A 470 -64.65 -20.16 -15.71
CA GLN A 470 -64.62 -20.91 -16.98
C GLN A 470 -63.44 -21.90 -17.02
N TYR A 471 -63.77 -23.16 -17.35
CA TYR A 471 -62.88 -24.32 -17.38
C TYR A 471 -62.13 -24.47 -18.72
N SER A 472 -61.10 -25.33 -18.73
CA SER A 472 -60.27 -25.73 -19.88
C SER A 472 -60.99 -26.60 -20.92
N PRO A 473 -60.37 -26.89 -22.09
CA PRO A 473 -59.54 -28.12 -22.27
C PRO A 473 -58.18 -27.83 -22.97
N VAL A 474 -57.05 -28.53 -22.75
CA VAL A 474 -56.68 -29.97 -22.70
C VAL A 474 -56.35 -30.58 -24.09
N LEU A 475 -55.24 -31.34 -24.16
CA LEU A 475 -54.55 -31.99 -25.31
C LEU A 475 -53.54 -31.09 -26.09
N SER A 476 -52.32 -31.52 -26.43
CA SER A 476 -51.66 -32.84 -26.34
C SER A 476 -50.18 -32.72 -25.96
N ALA A 477 -49.63 -33.69 -25.24
CA ALA A 477 -48.19 -33.85 -25.07
C ALA A 477 -47.61 -34.67 -26.24
N SER A 478 -46.54 -34.17 -26.87
CA SER A 478 -45.68 -34.94 -27.76
C SER A 478 -44.23 -34.81 -27.32
N THR A 479 -43.69 -35.92 -26.82
CA THR A 479 -42.31 -36.05 -26.36
C THR A 479 -41.36 -35.86 -27.53
N GLN A 480 -40.55 -34.79 -27.51
CA GLN A 480 -39.34 -34.71 -28.31
C GLN A 480 -38.13 -34.55 -27.38
N THR A 481 -37.21 -35.49 -27.54
CA THR A 481 -35.96 -35.70 -26.82
C THR A 481 -35.22 -34.39 -26.51
N GLU A 482 -34.85 -34.18 -25.24
CA GLU A 482 -33.91 -33.13 -24.85
C GLU A 482 -32.53 -33.38 -25.47
N GLN A 483 -32.30 -32.84 -26.67
CA GLN A 483 -30.95 -32.50 -27.09
C GLN A 483 -30.53 -31.29 -26.26
N LEU A 484 -29.59 -31.50 -25.33
CA LEU A 484 -28.85 -30.46 -24.63
C LEU A 484 -28.29 -29.46 -25.65
N ARG A 485 -28.96 -28.31 -25.81
CA ARG A 485 -28.41 -27.20 -26.58
C ARG A 485 -27.22 -26.65 -25.80
N GLU A 486 -26.02 -26.88 -26.32
CA GLU A 486 -24.83 -26.20 -25.83
C GLU A 486 -25.07 -24.68 -25.83
N PRO A 487 -24.68 -23.96 -24.77
CA PRO A 487 -24.89 -22.52 -24.72
C PRO A 487 -24.11 -21.85 -25.84
N GLN A 488 -24.80 -21.12 -26.72
CA GLN A 488 -24.16 -20.33 -27.78
C GLN A 488 -23.29 -19.23 -27.13
N VAL A 489 -21.99 -19.53 -27.01
CA VAL A 489 -20.99 -18.61 -26.48
C VAL A 489 -20.94 -17.37 -27.34
N SER A 490 -21.20 -16.20 -26.75
CA SER A 490 -21.15 -14.92 -27.45
C SER A 490 -19.76 -14.71 -28.06
N GLU A 491 -19.68 -14.07 -29.22
CA GLU A 491 -18.41 -13.80 -29.91
C GLU A 491 -17.39 -13.07 -29.00
N ILE A 492 -17.87 -12.17 -28.13
CA ILE A 492 -17.05 -11.48 -27.11
C ILE A 492 -16.49 -12.45 -26.06
N GLN A 493 -17.29 -13.45 -25.65
CA GLN A 493 -16.84 -14.49 -24.72
C GLN A 493 -15.82 -15.42 -25.39
N ARG A 494 -16.01 -15.74 -26.68
CA ARG A 494 -15.07 -16.54 -27.48
C ARG A 494 -13.73 -15.83 -27.64
N GLN A 495 -13.73 -14.54 -28.01
CA GLN A 495 -12.52 -13.71 -28.10
C GLN A 495 -11.79 -13.62 -26.74
N ARG A 496 -12.51 -13.44 -25.63
CA ARG A 496 -11.91 -13.44 -24.28
C ARG A 496 -11.31 -14.79 -23.89
N ALA A 497 -11.96 -15.90 -24.25
CA ALA A 497 -11.44 -17.25 -24.02
C ALA A 497 -10.18 -17.51 -24.86
N GLU A 498 -10.13 -17.05 -26.10
CA GLU A 498 -8.97 -17.17 -26.99
C GLU A 498 -7.77 -16.32 -26.51
N MET A 499 -8.01 -15.09 -26.05
CA MET A 499 -6.99 -14.28 -25.37
C MET A 499 -6.49 -14.93 -24.09
N LEU A 500 -7.37 -15.56 -23.29
CA LEU A 500 -6.98 -16.27 -22.07
C LEU A 500 -6.16 -17.52 -22.38
N ALA A 501 -6.57 -18.33 -23.35
CA ALA A 501 -5.80 -19.50 -23.80
C ALA A 501 -4.41 -19.10 -24.33
N THR A 502 -4.36 -18.00 -25.10
CA THR A 502 -3.09 -17.43 -25.56
C THR A 502 -2.23 -16.93 -24.40
N TYR A 503 -2.82 -16.23 -23.41
CA TYR A 503 -2.10 -15.78 -22.22
C TYR A 503 -1.51 -16.96 -21.45
N GLU A 504 -2.27 -18.03 -21.27
CA GLU A 504 -1.88 -19.16 -20.42
C GLU A 504 -0.98 -20.21 -21.11
N ALA A 505 -0.86 -20.14 -22.43
CA ALA A 505 -0.01 -20.98 -23.26
C ALA A 505 1.42 -21.14 -22.72
N SER A 506 2.01 -22.32 -22.91
CA SER A 506 3.30 -22.73 -22.34
C SER A 506 4.49 -21.90 -22.82
N ASN A 507 4.41 -21.36 -24.04
CA ASN A 507 5.40 -20.45 -24.61
C ASN A 507 5.33 -19.02 -24.02
N ASN A 508 4.22 -18.64 -23.38
CA ASN A 508 4.07 -17.33 -22.75
C ASN A 508 4.44 -17.42 -21.26
N LEU A 509 5.72 -17.22 -20.96
CA LEU A 509 6.31 -17.49 -19.66
C LEU A 509 6.01 -16.41 -18.60
N PRO A 510 5.78 -16.79 -17.33
CA PRO A 510 5.76 -15.84 -16.23
C PRO A 510 7.08 -15.08 -16.11
N LEU A 511 7.01 -13.79 -15.77
CA LEU A 511 8.15 -12.86 -15.74
C LEU A 511 9.40 -13.41 -15.00
N LEU A 512 9.21 -14.12 -13.87
CA LEU A 512 10.33 -14.69 -13.10
C LEU A 512 11.03 -15.85 -13.83
N VAL A 513 10.28 -16.67 -14.58
CA VAL A 513 10.80 -17.80 -15.36
C VAL A 513 11.60 -17.26 -16.55
N PHE A 514 11.02 -16.30 -17.29
CA PHE A 514 11.71 -15.62 -18.39
C PHE A 514 13.00 -14.93 -17.93
N ALA A 515 12.97 -14.22 -16.79
CA ALA A 515 14.16 -13.56 -16.23
C ALA A 515 15.31 -14.55 -15.96
N LYS A 516 14.99 -15.74 -15.40
CA LYS A 516 15.97 -16.81 -15.14
C LYS A 516 16.58 -17.35 -16.44
N LEU A 517 15.77 -17.59 -17.47
CA LEU A 517 16.24 -18.08 -18.77
C LEU A 517 17.06 -17.02 -19.53
N ALA A 518 16.68 -15.74 -19.42
CA ALA A 518 17.38 -14.62 -20.05
C ALA A 518 18.68 -14.21 -19.33
N GLY A 519 19.05 -14.87 -18.23
CA GLY A 519 20.23 -14.49 -17.41
C GLY A 519 20.15 -13.08 -16.80
N LYS A 520 18.93 -12.53 -16.64
CA LYS A 520 18.69 -11.13 -16.23
C LYS A 520 17.98 -11.07 -14.88
N SER A 521 18.23 -10.01 -14.11
CA SER A 521 17.47 -9.77 -12.88
C SER A 521 16.01 -9.40 -13.18
N ARG A 522 15.11 -9.70 -12.23
CA ARG A 522 13.68 -9.35 -12.32
C ARG A 522 13.46 -7.87 -12.63
N ASP A 523 14.29 -7.00 -12.05
CA ASP A 523 14.21 -5.55 -12.22
C ASP A 523 14.87 -5.04 -13.51
N GLN A 524 15.73 -5.83 -14.16
CA GLN A 524 16.16 -5.56 -15.53
C GLN A 524 15.04 -5.87 -16.52
N ILE A 525 14.38 -7.04 -16.42
CA ILE A 525 13.24 -7.39 -17.29
C ILE A 525 12.10 -6.37 -17.15
N ASN A 526 11.78 -5.94 -15.92
CA ASN A 526 10.78 -4.88 -15.70
C ASN A 526 11.18 -3.52 -16.31
N ARG A 527 12.48 -3.22 -16.44
CA ARG A 527 12.97 -2.02 -17.14
C ARG A 527 12.91 -2.19 -18.65
N ASP A 528 13.27 -3.37 -19.17
CA ASP A 528 13.23 -3.68 -20.60
C ASP A 528 11.78 -3.60 -21.14
N ILE A 529 10.79 -4.12 -20.40
CA ILE A 529 9.35 -4.01 -20.72
C ILE A 529 8.91 -2.54 -20.73
N LYS A 530 9.22 -1.77 -19.67
CA LYS A 530 8.86 -0.34 -19.57
C LYS A 530 9.51 0.53 -20.64
N ALA A 531 10.71 0.19 -21.06
CA ALA A 531 11.42 0.86 -22.15
C ALA A 531 10.94 0.39 -23.55
N ARG A 532 9.86 -0.39 -23.62
CA ARG A 532 9.34 -1.05 -24.84
C ARG A 532 10.41 -1.81 -25.64
N ARG A 533 11.36 -2.42 -24.94
CA ARG A 533 12.40 -3.29 -25.51
C ARG A 533 12.01 -4.77 -25.50
N LEU A 534 10.88 -5.12 -24.88
CA LEU A 534 10.41 -6.49 -24.74
C LEU A 534 8.88 -6.50 -24.84
N LEU A 535 8.33 -7.37 -25.67
CA LEU A 535 6.89 -7.60 -25.75
C LEU A 535 6.44 -8.38 -24.51
N SER A 536 5.40 -7.90 -23.83
CA SER A 536 4.76 -8.60 -22.71
C SER A 536 3.24 -8.56 -22.87
N LEU A 537 2.59 -9.71 -22.74
CA LEU A 537 1.14 -9.82 -22.68
C LEU A 537 0.67 -9.57 -21.24
N SER A 538 -0.37 -8.76 -21.08
CA SER A 538 -1.07 -8.54 -19.83
C SER A 538 -2.56 -8.87 -19.98
N LEU A 539 -3.16 -9.46 -18.95
CA LEU A 539 -4.57 -9.84 -18.94
C LEU A 539 -5.21 -9.47 -17.60
N GLY A 540 -5.63 -8.22 -17.49
CA GLY A 540 -6.18 -7.64 -16.25
C GLY A 540 -5.24 -7.87 -15.06
N ASN A 541 -5.79 -8.36 -13.95
CA ASN A 541 -5.04 -8.58 -12.71
C ASN A 541 -4.13 -9.83 -12.72
N ARG A 542 -4.06 -10.60 -13.82
CA ARG A 542 -3.27 -11.87 -13.87
C ARG A 542 -1.76 -11.67 -14.02
N GLY A 543 -1.30 -10.43 -14.15
CA GLY A 543 0.12 -10.07 -14.29
C GLY A 543 0.60 -10.00 -15.73
N GLN A 544 1.92 -10.11 -15.92
CA GLN A 544 2.58 -10.10 -17.22
C GLN A 544 3.20 -11.45 -17.54
N ARG A 545 2.99 -11.90 -18.78
CA ARG A 545 3.69 -13.04 -19.39
C ARG A 545 4.46 -12.59 -20.63
N ILE A 546 5.59 -13.24 -20.88
CA ILE A 546 6.57 -12.85 -21.89
C ILE A 546 6.76 -14.05 -22.83
N PRO A 547 6.50 -13.91 -24.13
CA PRO A 547 6.77 -14.96 -25.09
C PRO A 547 8.25 -15.40 -25.07
N ASP A 548 8.47 -16.70 -24.87
CA ASP A 548 9.78 -17.36 -24.76
C ASP A 548 10.66 -17.20 -25.99
N TRP A 549 10.05 -17.13 -27.17
CA TRP A 549 10.71 -16.93 -28.45
C TRP A 549 11.44 -15.58 -28.56
N GLN A 550 11.26 -14.65 -27.61
CA GLN A 550 12.09 -13.44 -27.47
C GLN A 550 13.45 -13.69 -26.79
N LEU A 551 13.73 -14.91 -26.32
CA LEU A 551 15.06 -15.35 -25.93
C LEU A 551 15.95 -15.57 -27.17
N ASP A 552 15.35 -15.83 -28.34
CA ASP A 552 16.06 -15.86 -29.62
C ASP A 552 16.40 -14.42 -30.08
N PRO A 553 17.68 -14.11 -30.37
CA PRO A 553 18.09 -12.75 -30.73
C PRO A 553 17.47 -12.23 -32.03
N LEU A 554 17.20 -13.09 -33.02
CA LEU A 554 16.68 -12.69 -34.33
C LEU A 554 15.18 -12.35 -34.22
N ARG A 555 14.43 -13.19 -33.53
CA ARG A 555 13.01 -12.98 -33.19
C ARG A 555 12.82 -11.76 -32.30
N HIS A 556 13.72 -11.55 -31.34
CA HIS A 556 13.74 -10.33 -30.52
C HIS A 556 14.03 -9.07 -31.36
N LYS A 557 14.96 -9.14 -32.32
CA LYS A 557 15.25 -8.04 -33.26
C LYS A 557 14.03 -7.68 -34.12
N LEU A 558 13.22 -8.65 -34.54
CA LEU A 558 11.96 -8.42 -35.25
C LEU A 558 10.94 -7.65 -34.39
N VAL A 559 10.78 -8.03 -33.11
CA VAL A 559 9.93 -7.30 -32.15
C VAL A 559 10.39 -5.86 -31.98
N LEU A 560 11.70 -5.63 -31.81
CA LEU A 560 12.27 -4.30 -31.68
C LEU A 560 12.03 -3.44 -32.94
N ALA A 561 12.16 -4.02 -34.13
CA ALA A 561 11.87 -3.33 -35.39
C ALA A 561 10.39 -2.90 -35.48
N ALA A 562 9.46 -3.78 -35.11
CA ALA A 562 8.04 -3.47 -35.10
C ALA A 562 7.67 -2.40 -34.05
N LEU A 563 8.21 -2.49 -32.83
CA LEU A 563 7.99 -1.51 -31.76
C LEU A 563 8.61 -0.15 -32.07
N ALA A 564 9.76 -0.11 -32.74
CA ALA A 564 10.36 1.15 -33.19
C ALA A 564 9.55 1.82 -34.32
N ARG A 565 8.89 1.03 -35.17
CA ARG A 565 8.05 1.54 -36.27
C ARG A 565 6.65 1.97 -35.82
N PHE A 566 6.09 1.32 -34.80
CA PHE A 566 4.77 1.61 -34.23
C PHE A 566 4.85 1.80 -32.70
N PRO A 567 5.26 2.99 -32.20
CA PRO A 567 5.48 3.23 -30.77
C PRO A 567 4.26 2.98 -29.87
N ASP A 568 3.06 3.21 -30.42
CA ASP A 568 1.77 3.12 -29.70
C ASP A 568 1.02 1.80 -29.96
N VAL A 569 1.64 0.82 -30.62
CA VAL A 569 0.98 -0.48 -30.90
C VAL A 569 0.60 -1.20 -29.60
N ASP A 570 -0.61 -1.75 -29.56
CA ASP A 570 -1.02 -2.62 -28.47
C ASP A 570 -0.26 -3.96 -28.48
N ALA A 571 0.00 -4.51 -27.30
CA ALA A 571 0.77 -5.75 -27.13
C ALA A 571 0.06 -6.98 -27.73
N TRP A 572 -1.27 -7.06 -27.65
CA TRP A 572 -2.06 -8.14 -28.26
C TRP A 572 -2.13 -7.98 -29.78
N ARG A 573 -2.25 -6.75 -30.29
CA ARG A 573 -2.17 -6.46 -31.74
C ARG A 573 -0.80 -6.87 -32.31
N LEU A 574 0.30 -6.53 -31.63
CA LEU A 574 1.65 -6.92 -32.05
C LEU A 574 1.89 -8.44 -31.96
N TYR A 575 1.48 -9.08 -30.86
CA TYR A 575 1.57 -10.54 -30.74
C TYR A 575 0.78 -11.25 -31.84
N GLY A 576 -0.44 -10.76 -32.14
CA GLY A 576 -1.26 -11.26 -33.24
C GLY A 576 -0.57 -11.11 -34.59
N ALA A 577 0.01 -9.95 -34.90
CA ALA A 577 0.74 -9.72 -36.15
C ALA A 577 2.00 -10.60 -36.30
N LEU A 578 2.60 -11.06 -35.20
CA LEU A 578 3.79 -11.94 -35.20
C LEU A 578 3.44 -13.43 -35.25
N CYS A 579 2.30 -13.84 -34.68
CA CYS A 579 1.92 -15.24 -34.48
C CYS A 579 0.78 -15.72 -35.38
N LYS A 580 0.04 -14.84 -36.06
CA LYS A 580 -1.00 -15.26 -37.01
C LYS A 580 -0.40 -15.71 -38.35
N PRO A 581 -0.88 -16.82 -38.94
CA PRO A 581 -0.61 -17.19 -40.33
C PRO A 581 -0.82 -16.03 -41.30
N HIS A 582 0.10 -15.87 -42.27
CA HIS A 582 -0.01 -14.87 -43.32
C HIS A 582 0.11 -15.52 -44.71
N GLU A 583 -0.71 -15.10 -45.68
CA GLU A 583 -0.76 -15.70 -47.02
C GLU A 583 0.59 -15.60 -47.76
N ARG A 584 1.24 -14.43 -47.71
CA ARG A 584 2.60 -14.21 -48.23
C ARG A 584 3.67 -15.12 -47.61
N LEU A 585 3.39 -15.78 -46.48
CA LEU A 585 4.25 -16.76 -45.81
C LEU A 585 3.71 -18.19 -45.95
N LYS A 586 2.88 -18.46 -46.97
CA LYS A 586 2.25 -19.76 -47.25
C LYS A 586 1.48 -20.33 -46.04
N GLY A 587 0.77 -19.46 -45.31
CA GLY A 587 -0.04 -19.86 -44.15
C GLY A 587 0.77 -20.18 -42.89
N ARG A 588 2.03 -19.73 -42.80
CA ARG A 588 2.84 -19.80 -41.58
C ARG A 588 2.93 -18.44 -40.88
N ALA A 589 3.23 -18.45 -39.59
CA ALA A 589 3.41 -17.23 -38.81
C ALA A 589 4.75 -16.54 -39.13
N PRO A 590 4.83 -15.20 -39.12
CA PRO A 590 6.08 -14.45 -39.24
C PRO A 590 7.19 -14.93 -38.29
N ILE A 591 6.84 -15.28 -37.05
CA ILE A 591 7.83 -15.70 -36.05
C ILE A 591 8.47 -17.08 -36.33
N ASP A 592 7.76 -17.95 -37.06
CA ASP A 592 8.20 -19.32 -37.37
C ASP A 592 9.02 -19.40 -38.66
N MET A 593 8.80 -18.48 -39.60
CA MET A 593 9.52 -18.43 -40.87
C MET A 593 10.79 -17.58 -40.82
N LEU A 594 11.01 -16.81 -39.75
CA LEU A 594 12.09 -15.84 -39.65
C LEU A 594 13.50 -16.47 -39.72
N ASN A 595 14.29 -16.02 -40.69
CA ASN A 595 15.72 -16.30 -40.80
C ASN A 595 16.50 -15.03 -41.21
N MET A 596 17.83 -15.11 -41.33
CA MET A 596 18.66 -13.94 -41.64
C MET A 596 18.41 -13.36 -43.04
N GLU A 597 18.06 -14.20 -44.01
CA GLU A 597 17.87 -13.82 -45.43
C GLU A 597 16.50 -13.18 -45.67
N ASN A 598 15.47 -13.60 -44.94
CA ASN A 598 14.10 -13.12 -45.09
C ASN A 598 13.66 -12.11 -44.02
N PHE A 599 14.59 -11.63 -43.18
CA PHE A 599 14.31 -10.74 -42.05
C PHE A 599 13.55 -9.48 -42.48
N GLU A 600 14.01 -8.80 -43.54
CA GLU A 600 13.41 -7.54 -44.00
C GLU A 600 12.02 -7.75 -44.59
N GLY A 601 11.83 -8.77 -45.43
CA GLY A 601 10.52 -9.13 -45.98
C GLY A 601 9.52 -9.54 -44.89
N THR A 602 9.98 -10.27 -43.87
CA THR A 602 9.15 -10.66 -42.72
C THR A 602 8.79 -9.44 -41.85
N ALA A 603 9.74 -8.54 -41.62
CA ALA A 603 9.50 -7.27 -40.92
C ALA A 603 8.53 -6.37 -41.68
N GLN A 604 8.59 -6.34 -43.01
CA GLN A 604 7.64 -5.60 -43.84
C GLN A 604 6.23 -6.19 -43.75
N ILE A 605 6.09 -7.53 -43.77
CA ILE A 605 4.80 -8.22 -43.59
C ILE A 605 4.17 -7.89 -42.22
N VAL A 606 4.95 -7.97 -41.14
CA VAL A 606 4.50 -7.58 -39.78
C VAL A 606 4.10 -6.10 -39.75
N CYS A 607 4.89 -5.22 -40.35
CA CYS A 607 4.55 -3.79 -40.44
C CYS A 607 3.26 -3.53 -41.24
N SER A 608 3.02 -4.25 -42.34
CA SER A 608 1.77 -4.15 -43.10
C SER A 608 0.57 -4.61 -42.27
N ALA A 609 0.67 -5.76 -41.60
CA ALA A 609 -0.39 -6.27 -40.72
C ALA A 609 -0.72 -5.31 -39.54
N LEU A 610 0.24 -4.50 -39.12
CA LEU A 610 0.06 -3.46 -38.09
C LEU A 610 -0.46 -2.12 -38.64
N GLY A 611 -0.23 -1.82 -39.92
CA GLY A 611 -0.68 -0.59 -40.57
C GLY A 611 -2.07 -0.65 -41.22
N SER A 612 -2.59 -1.85 -41.51
CA SER A 612 -3.88 -2.04 -42.20
C SER A 612 -5.11 -2.04 -41.28
N SER A 613 -5.15 -1.22 -40.20
CA SER A 613 -6.37 -0.95 -39.40
C SER A 613 -6.24 0.31 -38.54
#